data_AF-A0A2W4BKJ0-F1
#
_entry.id   AF-A0A2W4BKJ0-F1
#
_cell.length_a   1.000
_cell.length_b   1.000
_cell.length_c   1.000
_cell.angle_alpha   90.00
_cell.angle_beta   90.00
_cell.angle_gamma   90.00
#
_symmetry.space_group_name_H-M   'P 1'
#
loop_
_entity.id
_entity.type
_entity.pdbx_description
1 polymer ?
#
loop_
_entity_poly.entity_id
_entity_poly.type
_entity_poly.pdbx_seq_one_letter_code
_entity_poly.pdbx_strand_id
1 'polypeptide(L)'
;DREYRLIDLGYGKMWLWVKKGKTSATAADIDVTLACNKWLSRMSDKYGLSFIQGNRQKGVDELFYEQNATLIKELATGIDSVTGKKLTQAEMLGKASLLANGIITIGVMVKGVINVGKTQSAKPRNTNKKASGADIPKPNVGVVQSRINVANGPTRFSSSENAGFNHVLDRHFNPNRNAGQFTISQDKLKNILSNKNTVNIPVKEIPGNQFERIIDIGEPAGTIKPSIPDIGGTSTNYIRIITDKAGNLITTYPIPKP
;
A
#
# COMPACT_ATOMS: atom_id res chain seq x y z
N ASP A 1 14.80 3.40 26.32
CA ASP A 1 14.35 4.81 26.26
C ASP A 1 13.89 5.29 24.88
N ARG A 2 13.21 4.45 24.09
CA ARG A 2 12.67 4.83 22.79
C ARG A 2 11.15 4.72 22.78
N GLU A 3 10.48 5.57 22.00
CA GLU A 3 9.05 5.53 21.76
C GLU A 3 8.75 5.58 20.26
N TYR A 4 7.64 4.96 19.87
CA TYR A 4 7.16 5.00 18.50
C TYR A 4 6.22 6.19 18.34
N ARG A 5 6.59 7.16 17.51
CA ARG A 5 5.89 8.45 17.40
C ARG A 5 5.86 8.92 15.96
N LEU A 6 4.78 9.63 15.60
CA LEU A 6 4.67 10.36 14.35
C LEU A 6 5.61 11.58 14.38
N ILE A 7 6.61 11.60 13.51
CA ILE A 7 7.60 12.66 13.37
C ILE A 7 7.38 13.35 12.03
N ASP A 8 7.39 14.68 12.05
CA ASP A 8 7.42 15.49 10.83
C ASP A 8 8.86 15.63 10.35
N LEU A 9 9.14 15.21 9.12
CA LEU A 9 10.45 15.29 8.50
C LEU A 9 10.59 16.51 7.57
N GLY A 10 9.58 17.39 7.51
CA GLY A 10 9.55 18.58 6.66
C GLY A 10 9.04 18.33 5.24
N TYR A 11 9.00 17.06 4.80
CA TYR A 11 8.44 16.62 3.52
C TYR A 11 7.33 15.57 3.71
N GLY A 12 6.95 15.29 4.96
CA GLY A 12 5.95 14.29 5.30
C GLY A 12 6.07 13.84 6.75
N LYS A 13 4.96 13.29 7.28
CA LYS A 13 4.90 12.73 8.62
C LYS A 13 5.07 11.21 8.57
N MET A 14 5.96 10.68 9.40
CA MET A 14 6.28 9.26 9.43
C MET A 14 6.39 8.74 10.86
N TRP A 15 5.93 7.51 11.08
CA TRP A 15 6.05 6.87 12.38
C TRP A 15 7.44 6.26 12.57
N LEU A 16 8.19 6.80 13.53
CA LEU A 16 9.59 6.45 13.78
C LEU A 16 9.83 6.09 15.25
N TRP A 17 10.80 5.22 15.47
CA TRP A 17 11.35 4.90 16.78
C TRP A 17 12.39 5.94 17.20
N VAL A 18 11.99 6.90 18.01
CA VAL A 18 12.83 8.00 18.50
C VAL A 18 13.13 7.86 19.98
N LYS A 19 14.18 8.54 20.48
CA LYS A 19 14.38 8.70 21.93
C LYS A 19 13.15 9.36 22.56
N LYS A 20 12.74 8.86 23.73
CA LYS A 20 11.56 9.35 24.45
C LYS A 20 11.60 10.87 24.63
N GLY A 21 10.50 11.55 24.33
CA GLY A 21 10.38 13.00 24.48
C GLY A 21 10.95 13.82 23.31
N LYS A 22 11.51 13.19 22.26
CA LYS A 22 11.96 13.91 21.06
C LYS A 22 10.81 14.09 20.06
N THR A 23 10.86 15.21 19.35
CA THR A 23 9.92 15.59 18.27
C THR A 23 10.59 15.60 16.89
N SER A 24 11.87 15.22 16.82
CA SER A 24 12.67 15.10 15.61
C SER A 24 13.44 13.79 15.60
N ALA A 25 13.77 13.26 14.43
CA ALA A 25 14.56 12.03 14.28
C ALA A 25 16.01 12.31 13.87
N THR A 26 16.94 11.52 14.41
CA THR A 26 18.35 11.45 13.95
C THR A 26 18.55 10.31 12.94
N ALA A 27 19.69 10.29 12.24
CA ALA A 27 20.06 9.17 11.38
C ALA A 27 20.04 7.81 12.13
N ALA A 28 20.53 7.80 13.38
CA ALA A 28 20.47 6.62 14.23
C ALA A 28 19.03 6.20 14.57
N ASP A 29 18.09 7.13 14.68
CA ASP A 29 16.67 6.80 14.88
C ASP A 29 16.03 6.18 13.65
N ILE A 30 16.44 6.63 12.46
CA ILE A 30 16.03 6.04 11.18
C ILE A 30 16.56 4.60 11.06
N ASP A 31 17.82 4.37 11.40
CA ASP A 31 18.43 3.02 11.39
C ASP A 31 17.69 2.05 12.30
N VAL A 32 17.40 2.48 13.54
CA VAL A 32 16.64 1.67 14.50
C VAL A 32 15.23 1.42 13.98
N THR A 33 14.56 2.45 13.45
CA THR A 33 13.21 2.30 12.89
C THR A 33 13.20 1.27 11.77
N LEU A 34 14.18 1.33 10.87
CA LEU A 34 14.27 0.40 9.75
C LEU A 34 14.56 -1.03 10.23
N ALA A 35 15.45 -1.21 11.21
CA ALA A 35 15.74 -2.52 11.80
C ALA A 35 14.48 -3.16 12.41
N CYS A 36 13.72 -2.39 13.20
CA CYS A 36 12.46 -2.86 13.80
C CYS A 36 11.43 -3.22 12.74
N ASN A 37 11.22 -2.39 11.71
CA ASN A 37 10.25 -2.68 10.65
C ASN A 37 10.64 -3.88 9.79
N LYS A 38 11.94 -4.06 9.50
CA LYS A 38 12.44 -5.25 8.79
C LYS A 38 12.13 -6.53 9.57
N TRP A 39 12.36 -6.53 10.87
CA TRP A 39 12.06 -7.69 11.70
C TRP A 39 10.56 -7.91 11.86
N LEU A 40 9.79 -6.85 12.08
CA LEU A 40 8.33 -6.91 12.11
C LEU A 40 7.80 -7.57 10.84
N SER A 41 8.32 -7.14 9.68
CA SER A 41 7.96 -7.72 8.38
C SER A 41 8.31 -9.21 8.30
N ARG A 42 9.52 -9.62 8.74
CA ARG A 42 9.90 -11.05 8.79
C ARG A 42 8.99 -11.86 9.72
N MET A 43 8.59 -11.29 10.85
CA MET A 43 7.68 -11.96 11.78
C MET A 43 6.26 -12.06 11.23
N SER A 44 5.77 -11.02 10.55
CA SER A 44 4.49 -11.04 9.85
C SER A 44 4.46 -12.04 8.70
N ASP A 45 5.54 -12.13 7.93
CA ASP A 45 5.71 -13.11 6.85
C ASP A 45 5.70 -14.55 7.41
N LYS A 46 6.39 -14.77 8.53
CA LYS A 46 6.55 -16.12 9.11
C LYS A 46 5.34 -16.58 9.94
N TYR A 47 4.68 -15.68 10.65
CA TYR A 47 3.69 -16.01 11.67
C TYR A 47 2.31 -15.36 11.44
N GLY A 48 2.10 -14.61 10.35
CA GLY A 48 0.89 -13.80 10.13
C GLY A 48 0.85 -12.59 11.07
N LEU A 49 -0.27 -11.87 11.22
CA LEU A 49 -0.37 -10.76 12.19
C LEU A 49 -0.76 -11.19 13.60
N SER A 50 -1.06 -12.46 13.81
CA SER A 50 -1.46 -13.02 15.10
C SER A 50 -0.39 -12.84 16.20
N PHE A 51 0.90 -12.76 15.84
CA PHE A 51 1.98 -12.46 16.80
C PHE A 51 1.92 -11.02 17.34
N ILE A 52 1.24 -10.11 16.64
CA ILE A 52 1.02 -8.74 17.10
C ILE A 52 -0.31 -8.72 17.86
N GLN A 53 -0.24 -8.62 19.18
CA GLN A 53 -1.40 -8.60 20.07
C GLN A 53 -2.38 -7.48 19.68
N GLY A 54 -3.63 -7.85 19.37
CA GLY A 54 -4.73 -6.92 19.13
C GLY A 54 -6.06 -7.65 18.90
N ASN A 55 -7.15 -7.13 19.45
CA ASN A 55 -8.49 -7.61 19.16
C ASN A 55 -8.91 -7.09 17.79
N ARG A 56 -8.92 -7.96 16.79
CA ARG A 56 -9.28 -7.63 15.41
C ARG A 56 -10.40 -8.57 14.95
N GLN A 57 -11.29 -8.07 14.10
CA GLN A 57 -12.36 -8.90 13.54
C GLN A 57 -11.75 -10.02 12.67
N LYS A 58 -12.43 -11.17 12.62
CA LYS A 58 -12.02 -12.32 11.81
C LYS A 58 -11.87 -11.89 10.33
N GLY A 59 -10.77 -12.27 9.69
CA GLY A 59 -10.48 -11.94 8.29
C GLY A 59 -9.73 -10.62 8.04
N VAL A 60 -9.56 -9.77 9.06
CA VAL A 60 -8.81 -8.50 8.92
C VAL A 60 -7.31 -8.76 8.73
N ASP A 61 -6.75 -9.75 9.42
CA ASP A 61 -5.33 -10.10 9.33
C ASP A 61 -4.97 -10.66 7.94
N GLU A 62 -5.85 -11.51 7.39
CA GLU A 62 -5.73 -12.05 6.04
C GLU A 62 -5.81 -10.94 5.00
N LEU A 63 -6.79 -10.05 5.11
CA LEU A 63 -6.93 -8.91 4.19
C LEU A 63 -5.73 -7.97 4.26
N PHE A 64 -5.22 -7.68 5.45
CA PHE A 64 -4.01 -6.88 5.60
C PHE A 64 -2.83 -7.56 4.93
N TYR A 65 -2.65 -8.87 5.15
CA TYR A 65 -1.55 -9.61 4.58
C TYR A 65 -1.65 -9.65 3.05
N GLU A 66 -2.84 -9.94 2.50
CA GLU A 66 -3.08 -9.91 1.05
C GLU A 66 -2.74 -8.55 0.43
N GLN A 67 -3.14 -7.46 1.09
CA GLN A 67 -2.89 -6.10 0.60
C GLN A 67 -1.42 -5.66 0.73
N ASN A 68 -0.67 -6.26 1.66
CA ASN A 68 0.69 -5.82 1.99
C ASN A 68 1.76 -6.91 1.76
N ALA A 69 1.43 -8.08 1.20
CA ALA A 69 2.33 -9.22 1.08
C ALA A 69 3.65 -8.86 0.39
N THR A 70 3.57 -8.12 -0.72
CA THR A 70 4.75 -7.62 -1.43
C THR A 70 5.59 -6.69 -0.57
N LEU A 71 4.95 -5.75 0.11
CA LEU A 71 5.61 -4.78 0.99
C LEU A 71 6.33 -5.48 2.14
N ILE A 72 5.66 -6.47 2.77
CA ILE A 72 6.19 -7.31 3.84
C ILE A 72 7.42 -8.09 3.34
N LYS A 73 7.32 -8.74 2.18
CA LYS A 73 8.40 -9.55 1.59
C LYS A 73 9.62 -8.71 1.19
N GLU A 74 9.41 -7.55 0.58
CA GLU A 74 10.49 -6.64 0.18
C GLU A 74 11.18 -6.00 1.38
N LEU A 75 10.44 -5.66 2.43
CA LEU A 75 11.03 -5.18 3.69
C LEU A 75 11.79 -6.29 4.42
N ALA A 76 11.25 -7.50 4.43
CA ALA A 76 11.86 -8.66 5.06
C ALA A 76 13.22 -9.02 4.43
N THR A 77 13.27 -9.01 3.09
CA THR A 77 14.44 -9.40 2.29
C THR A 77 15.39 -8.23 2.00
N GLY A 78 14.89 -7.00 1.97
CA GLY A 78 15.62 -5.84 1.47
C GLY A 78 15.86 -5.87 -0.04
N ILE A 79 15.11 -6.71 -0.76
CA ILE A 79 15.18 -6.87 -2.20
C ILE A 79 13.86 -6.39 -2.79
N ASP A 80 13.94 -5.55 -3.81
CA ASP A 80 12.81 -5.12 -4.60
C ASP A 80 12.28 -6.31 -5.40
N SER A 81 11.02 -6.66 -5.20
CA SER A 81 10.41 -7.88 -5.77
C SER A 81 10.24 -7.80 -7.29
N VAL A 82 10.26 -6.59 -7.85
CA VAL A 82 10.06 -6.33 -9.28
C VAL A 82 11.39 -6.36 -10.03
N THR A 83 12.42 -5.72 -9.46
CA THR A 83 13.71 -5.55 -10.13
C THR A 83 14.78 -6.52 -9.64
N GLY A 84 14.54 -7.23 -8.53
CA GLY A 84 15.54 -8.08 -7.87
C GLY A 84 16.70 -7.30 -7.26
N LYS A 85 16.66 -5.96 -7.30
CA LYS A 85 17.73 -5.10 -6.78
C LYS A 85 17.61 -4.93 -5.28
N LYS A 86 18.75 -4.73 -4.63
CA LYS A 86 18.79 -4.36 -3.22
C LYS A 86 18.21 -2.96 -3.04
N LEU A 87 17.24 -2.83 -2.14
CA LEU A 87 16.60 -1.56 -1.82
C LEU A 87 17.59 -0.63 -1.10
N THR A 88 17.56 0.64 -1.48
CA THR A 88 18.25 1.71 -0.76
C THR A 88 17.58 1.99 0.59
N GLN A 89 18.30 2.61 1.51
CA GLN A 89 17.77 2.93 2.83
C GLN A 89 16.54 3.83 2.78
N ALA A 90 16.48 4.77 1.83
CA ALA A 90 15.33 5.66 1.63
C ALA A 90 14.11 4.89 1.13
N GLU A 91 14.27 4.02 0.13
CA GLU A 91 13.18 3.18 -0.38
C GLU A 91 12.64 2.24 0.69
N MET A 92 13.54 1.63 1.47
CA MET A 92 13.13 0.78 2.58
C MET A 92 12.38 1.56 3.66
N LEU A 93 12.80 2.79 3.95
CA LEU A 93 12.15 3.65 4.94
C LEU A 93 10.75 4.09 4.46
N GLY A 94 10.60 4.39 3.18
CA GLY A 94 9.31 4.67 2.55
C GLY A 94 8.37 3.47 2.69
N LYS A 95 8.83 2.28 2.29
CA LYS A 95 8.06 1.03 2.41
C LYS A 95 7.68 0.72 3.87
N ALA A 96 8.60 0.91 4.82
CA ALA A 96 8.36 0.69 6.24
C ALA A 96 7.25 1.61 6.80
N SER A 97 7.21 2.86 6.34
CA SER A 97 6.19 3.82 6.77
C SER A 97 4.80 3.44 6.26
N LEU A 98 4.72 2.89 5.05
CA LEU A 98 3.48 2.41 4.46
C LEU A 98 2.92 1.22 5.22
N LEU A 99 3.78 0.27 5.59
CA LEU A 99 3.39 -0.89 6.39
C LEU A 99 2.89 -0.44 7.77
N ALA A 100 3.60 0.50 8.41
CA ALA A 100 3.22 1.06 9.70
C ALA A 100 1.84 1.73 9.68
N ASN A 101 1.52 2.50 8.63
CA ASN A 101 0.20 3.11 8.46
C ASN A 101 -0.90 2.08 8.29
N GLY A 102 -0.64 1.01 7.53
CA GLY A 102 -1.60 -0.09 7.38
C GLY A 102 -1.89 -0.77 8.73
N ILE A 103 -0.85 -1.02 9.53
CA ILE A 103 -0.94 -1.64 10.86
C ILE A 103 -1.80 -0.78 11.80
N ILE A 104 -1.60 0.54 11.79
CA ILE A 104 -2.41 1.48 12.59
C ILE A 104 -3.87 1.47 12.15
N THR A 105 -4.12 1.45 10.83
CA THR A 105 -5.48 1.51 10.26
C THR A 105 -6.32 0.29 10.64
N ILE A 106 -5.71 -0.88 10.81
CA ILE A 106 -6.41 -2.11 11.24
C ILE A 106 -6.54 -2.22 12.78
N GLY A 107 -6.34 -1.12 13.51
CA GLY A 107 -6.57 -1.07 14.96
C GLY A 107 -5.47 -1.70 15.80
N VAL A 108 -4.27 -1.96 15.25
CA VAL A 108 -3.11 -2.31 16.07
C VAL A 108 -2.69 -1.07 16.83
N MET A 109 -3.11 -0.99 18.09
CA MET A 109 -2.75 0.08 19.01
C MET A 109 -1.23 0.26 19.04
N VAL A 110 -0.75 1.50 19.14
CA VAL A 110 0.67 1.85 19.24
C VAL A 110 1.38 0.98 20.31
N LYS A 111 0.68 0.57 21.38
CA LYS A 111 1.17 -0.38 22.40
C LYS A 111 1.60 -1.75 21.84
N GLY A 112 0.88 -2.31 20.85
CA GLY A 112 1.21 -3.59 20.21
C GLY A 112 2.50 -3.50 19.41
N VAL A 113 2.66 -2.45 18.60
CA VAL A 113 3.92 -2.14 17.89
C VAL A 113 5.05 -1.84 18.89
N ILE A 114 4.73 -1.16 20.00
CA ILE A 114 5.70 -0.82 21.04
C ILE A 114 6.26 -2.07 21.74
N ASN A 115 5.41 -3.01 22.13
CA ASN A 115 5.84 -4.24 22.80
C ASN A 115 6.71 -5.11 21.88
N VAL A 116 6.41 -5.09 20.58
CA VAL A 116 7.15 -5.77 19.52
C VAL A 116 8.52 -5.08 19.29
N GLY A 117 8.61 -3.74 19.37
CA GLY A 117 9.90 -3.04 19.26
C GLY A 117 10.82 -3.14 20.48
N LYS A 118 10.29 -3.43 21.68
CA LYS A 118 11.11 -3.58 22.91
C LYS A 118 12.09 -4.76 22.86
N THR A 119 11.79 -5.80 22.06
CA THR A 119 12.63 -6.99 21.91
C THR A 119 13.78 -6.82 20.92
N GLN A 120 13.87 -5.69 20.20
CA GLN A 120 14.96 -5.42 19.25
C GLN A 120 15.77 -4.18 19.61
N SER A 121 16.84 -4.38 20.36
CA SER A 121 17.86 -3.36 20.55
C SER A 121 18.90 -3.46 19.44
N ALA A 122 18.77 -2.66 18.39
CA ALA A 122 19.87 -2.49 17.43
C ALA A 122 21.03 -1.73 18.10
N LYS A 123 22.28 -2.22 17.93
CA LYS A 123 23.48 -1.50 18.40
C LYS A 123 23.53 -0.12 17.71
N PRO A 124 23.58 0.99 18.46
CA PRO A 124 23.59 2.32 17.88
C PRO A 124 24.91 2.55 17.12
N ARG A 125 24.82 3.01 15.87
CA ARG A 125 25.96 3.52 15.12
C ARG A 125 26.01 5.04 15.28
N ASN A 126 27.11 5.56 15.82
CA ASN A 126 27.29 6.99 16.07
C ASN A 126 27.43 7.73 14.72
N THR A 127 26.39 8.43 14.29
CA THR A 127 26.50 9.49 13.28
C THR A 127 25.62 10.68 13.67
N ASN A 128 26.26 11.72 14.20
CA ASN A 128 25.63 13.02 14.41
C ASN A 128 25.55 13.74 13.05
N LYS A 129 24.52 13.43 12.26
CA LYS A 129 24.08 14.27 11.15
C LYS A 129 22.56 14.39 11.22
N LYS A 130 22.06 15.62 11.38
CA LYS A 130 20.66 15.95 11.12
C LYS A 130 20.40 15.60 9.65
N ALA A 131 19.38 14.79 9.38
CA ALA A 131 18.93 14.54 8.03
C ALA A 131 18.28 15.83 7.51
N SER A 132 19.07 16.65 6.80
CA SER A 132 18.55 17.72 5.96
C SER A 132 18.05 17.10 4.67
N GLY A 133 16.85 17.50 4.25
CA GLY A 133 16.21 17.05 3.02
C GLY A 133 17.18 17.12 1.85
N ALA A 134 17.52 15.96 1.30
CA ALA A 134 18.08 15.88 -0.03
C ALA A 134 16.90 16.04 -0.99
N ASP A 135 17.04 16.93 -1.98
CA ASP A 135 16.11 17.08 -3.09
C ASP A 135 15.85 15.72 -3.75
N ILE A 136 14.71 15.13 -3.41
CA ILE A 136 14.18 13.97 -4.12
C ILE A 136 13.57 14.54 -5.40
N PRO A 137 13.96 14.05 -6.59
CA PRO A 137 13.31 14.46 -7.83
C PRO A 137 11.80 14.30 -7.69
N LYS A 138 11.04 15.35 -8.04
CA LYS A 138 9.57 15.28 -8.14
C LYS A 138 9.20 13.97 -8.85
N PRO A 139 8.32 13.12 -8.29
CA PRO A 139 7.99 11.85 -8.91
C PRO A 139 7.48 12.14 -10.32
N ASN A 140 8.12 11.54 -11.31
CA ASN A 140 7.77 11.72 -12.70
C ASN A 140 6.42 11.02 -12.94
N VAL A 141 5.32 11.72 -12.62
CA VAL A 141 3.94 11.29 -12.89
C VAL A 141 3.61 11.28 -14.38
N GLY A 142 4.55 11.69 -15.26
CA GLY A 142 4.29 12.00 -16.66
C GLY A 142 3.60 10.89 -17.45
N VAL A 143 4.06 9.63 -17.34
CA VAL A 143 3.46 8.51 -18.09
C VAL A 143 2.15 8.05 -17.47
N VAL A 144 2.06 8.01 -16.15
CA VAL A 144 0.88 7.47 -15.45
C VAL A 144 -0.29 8.44 -15.53
N GLN A 145 -0.01 9.74 -15.50
CA GLN A 145 -1.02 10.79 -15.59
C GLN A 145 -1.66 10.87 -16.99
N SER A 146 -1.00 10.34 -18.02
CA SER A 146 -1.44 10.48 -19.42
C SER A 146 -2.06 9.23 -20.02
N ARG A 147 -2.13 8.09 -19.31
CA ARG A 147 -2.71 6.85 -19.85
C ARG A 147 -3.19 5.84 -18.80
N ILE A 148 -4.10 4.96 -19.25
CA ILE A 148 -4.42 3.68 -18.62
C ILE A 148 -4.31 2.62 -19.73
N ASN A 149 -3.22 1.85 -19.72
CA ASN A 149 -3.03 0.74 -20.65
C ASN A 149 -3.72 -0.51 -20.10
N VAL A 150 -4.82 -0.93 -20.73
CA VAL A 150 -5.61 -2.12 -20.33
C VAL A 150 -4.89 -3.38 -20.81
N ALA A 151 -3.76 -3.70 -20.18
CA ALA A 151 -3.03 -4.95 -20.43
C ALA A 151 -3.90 -6.13 -19.99
N ASN A 152 -3.95 -7.19 -20.80
CA ASN A 152 -4.75 -8.39 -20.45
C ASN A 152 -4.18 -9.13 -19.24
N GLY A 153 -2.86 -9.12 -19.04
CA GLY A 153 -2.22 -9.87 -17.97
C GLY A 153 -1.01 -9.15 -17.39
N PRO A 154 -0.11 -9.90 -16.74
CA PRO A 154 1.07 -9.35 -16.10
C PRO A 154 1.94 -8.57 -17.09
N THR A 155 2.58 -7.52 -16.61
CA THR A 155 3.56 -6.75 -17.40
C THR A 155 4.90 -6.75 -16.69
N ARG A 156 5.96 -6.29 -17.38
CA ARG A 156 7.29 -6.15 -16.76
C ARG A 156 7.31 -5.22 -15.53
N PHE A 157 6.27 -4.40 -15.33
CA PHE A 157 6.13 -3.48 -14.20
C PHE A 157 5.05 -3.92 -13.19
N SER A 158 4.27 -4.94 -13.55
CA SER A 158 3.21 -5.55 -12.75
C SER A 158 3.21 -7.07 -13.02
N SER A 159 4.28 -7.75 -12.59
CA SER A 159 4.58 -9.15 -12.97
C SER A 159 3.74 -10.20 -12.24
N SER A 160 2.86 -9.79 -11.32
CA SER A 160 1.95 -10.70 -10.63
C SER A 160 0.91 -11.25 -11.59
N GLU A 161 0.62 -12.55 -11.50
CA GLU A 161 -0.52 -13.21 -12.16
C GLU A 161 -1.88 -12.58 -11.79
N ASN A 162 -1.92 -11.83 -10.69
CA ASN A 162 -3.07 -11.06 -10.22
C ASN A 162 -3.07 -9.60 -10.74
N ALA A 163 -2.52 -9.37 -11.94
CA ALA A 163 -2.51 -8.05 -12.58
C ALA A 163 -3.09 -8.10 -13.99
N GLY A 164 -3.70 -7.00 -14.40
CA GLY A 164 -4.26 -6.81 -15.73
C GLY A 164 -5.76 -7.14 -15.81
N PHE A 165 -6.30 -7.04 -17.01
CA PHE A 165 -7.74 -7.19 -17.25
C PHE A 165 -8.24 -8.61 -16.96
N ASN A 166 -7.44 -9.65 -17.19
CA ASN A 166 -7.79 -11.03 -16.83
C ASN A 166 -8.03 -11.18 -15.33
N HIS A 167 -7.25 -10.50 -14.49
CA HIS A 167 -7.49 -10.45 -13.05
C HIS A 167 -8.82 -9.75 -12.72
N VAL A 168 -9.13 -8.66 -13.42
CA VAL A 168 -10.42 -7.98 -13.28
C VAL A 168 -11.58 -8.90 -13.64
N LEU A 169 -11.45 -9.69 -14.70
CA LEU A 169 -12.46 -10.67 -15.10
C LEU A 169 -12.63 -11.78 -14.06
N ASP A 170 -11.52 -12.42 -13.64
CA ASP A 170 -11.58 -13.52 -12.67
C ASP A 170 -12.12 -13.07 -11.31
N ARG A 171 -11.83 -11.84 -10.89
CA ARG A 171 -12.13 -11.38 -9.52
C ARG A 171 -13.37 -10.51 -9.42
N HIS A 172 -13.61 -9.64 -10.40
CA HIS A 172 -14.61 -8.57 -10.33
C HIS A 172 -15.75 -8.72 -11.36
N PHE A 173 -15.73 -9.78 -12.18
CA PHE A 173 -16.86 -10.23 -13.02
C PHE A 173 -17.30 -11.66 -12.67
N ASN A 174 -16.85 -12.18 -11.54
CA ASN A 174 -17.13 -13.54 -11.10
C ASN A 174 -17.89 -13.48 -9.77
N PRO A 175 -19.21 -13.75 -9.76
CA PRO A 175 -20.03 -13.63 -8.56
C PRO A 175 -19.61 -14.58 -7.43
N ASN A 176 -18.83 -15.62 -7.73
CA ASN A 176 -18.32 -16.56 -6.73
C ASN A 176 -17.13 -16.01 -5.93
N ARG A 177 -16.62 -14.81 -6.26
CA ARG A 177 -15.51 -14.18 -5.57
C ARG A 177 -16.01 -13.17 -4.56
N ASN A 178 -15.47 -13.22 -3.34
CA ASN A 178 -15.70 -12.20 -2.32
C ASN A 178 -14.93 -10.92 -2.63
N ALA A 179 -15.44 -10.15 -3.59
CA ALA A 179 -14.89 -8.89 -4.08
C ALA A 179 -16.04 -7.97 -4.54
N GLY A 180 -15.77 -6.69 -4.76
CA GLY A 180 -16.73 -5.83 -5.47
C GLY A 180 -16.94 -6.35 -6.89
N GLN A 181 -18.18 -6.44 -7.34
CA GLN A 181 -18.54 -7.04 -8.63
C GLN A 181 -19.08 -5.97 -9.59
N PHE A 182 -18.53 -5.90 -10.79
CA PHE A 182 -19.09 -5.05 -11.84
C PHE A 182 -20.44 -5.59 -12.32
N THR A 183 -21.39 -4.68 -12.52
CA THR A 183 -22.67 -4.98 -13.19
C THR A 183 -22.73 -4.41 -14.60
N ILE A 184 -21.83 -3.49 -14.93
CA ILE A 184 -21.61 -3.01 -16.31
C ILE A 184 -20.90 -4.08 -17.14
N SER A 185 -21.01 -4.00 -18.48
CA SER A 185 -20.30 -4.93 -19.36
C SER A 185 -18.79 -4.70 -19.36
N GLN A 186 -18.02 -5.73 -19.75
CA GLN A 186 -16.56 -5.65 -19.88
C GLN A 186 -16.14 -4.56 -20.88
N ASP A 187 -16.85 -4.45 -22.01
CA ASP A 187 -16.58 -3.43 -23.03
C ASP A 187 -16.86 -2.03 -22.52
N LYS A 188 -17.95 -1.87 -21.75
CA LYS A 188 -18.26 -0.60 -21.09
C LYS A 188 -17.16 -0.21 -20.11
N LEU A 189 -16.67 -1.16 -19.31
CA LEU A 189 -15.54 -0.92 -18.42
C LEU A 189 -14.27 -0.52 -19.19
N LYS A 190 -13.92 -1.23 -20.28
CA LYS A 190 -12.77 -0.87 -21.13
C LYS A 190 -12.91 0.55 -21.69
N ASN A 191 -14.09 0.91 -22.18
CA ASN A 191 -14.39 2.24 -22.68
C ASN A 191 -14.23 3.31 -21.60
N ILE A 192 -14.68 3.05 -20.37
CA ILE A 192 -14.48 3.95 -19.23
C ILE A 192 -12.99 4.13 -18.93
N LEU A 193 -12.22 3.03 -18.88
CA LEU A 193 -10.78 3.07 -18.59
C LEU A 193 -9.97 3.81 -19.66
N SER A 194 -10.37 3.71 -20.93
CA SER A 194 -9.71 4.40 -22.05
C SER A 194 -10.25 5.81 -22.33
N ASN A 195 -11.29 6.25 -21.62
CA ASN A 195 -11.87 7.58 -21.80
C ASN A 195 -10.87 8.67 -21.37
N LYS A 196 -10.72 9.72 -22.19
CA LYS A 196 -9.85 10.87 -21.89
C LYS A 196 -10.19 11.53 -20.55
N ASN A 197 -11.47 11.64 -20.22
CA ASN A 197 -11.92 12.23 -18.97
C ASN A 197 -11.44 11.39 -17.77
N THR A 198 -11.49 10.07 -17.87
CA THR A 198 -10.97 9.15 -16.85
C THR A 198 -9.45 9.22 -16.74
N VAL A 199 -8.74 9.21 -17.87
CA VAL A 199 -7.28 9.24 -17.92
C VAL A 199 -6.72 10.53 -17.32
N ASN A 200 -7.37 11.66 -17.61
CA ASN A 200 -6.94 12.99 -17.17
C ASN A 200 -7.19 13.26 -15.68
N ILE A 201 -7.93 12.40 -14.98
CA ILE A 201 -8.12 12.53 -13.54
C ILE A 201 -6.75 12.42 -12.84
N PRO A 202 -6.42 13.34 -11.91
CA PRO A 202 -5.17 13.31 -11.16
C PRO A 202 -4.97 11.96 -10.48
N VAL A 203 -3.76 11.43 -10.60
CA VAL A 203 -3.39 10.18 -9.93
C VAL A 203 -2.84 10.46 -8.54
N LYS A 204 -3.19 9.58 -7.60
CA LYS A 204 -2.57 9.52 -6.29
C LYS A 204 -1.58 8.38 -6.28
N GLU A 205 -0.31 8.67 -5.98
CA GLU A 205 0.65 7.60 -5.73
C GLU A 205 0.28 6.86 -4.45
N ILE A 206 0.21 5.53 -4.54
CA ILE A 206 -0.08 4.63 -3.44
C ILE A 206 1.11 3.66 -3.28
N PRO A 207 1.19 2.91 -2.17
CA PRO A 207 2.27 1.96 -1.92
C PRO A 207 2.60 1.03 -3.11
N GLY A 208 3.89 0.71 -3.26
CA GLY A 208 4.34 -0.29 -4.22
C GLY A 208 4.54 0.24 -5.65
N ASN A 209 4.83 1.54 -5.83
CA ASN A 209 4.94 2.20 -7.14
C ASN A 209 3.67 2.03 -7.99
N GLN A 210 2.52 2.10 -7.32
CA GLN A 210 1.21 2.01 -7.93
C GLN A 210 0.52 3.37 -7.82
N PHE A 211 -0.45 3.58 -8.70
CA PHE A 211 -1.12 4.86 -8.84
C PHE A 211 -2.63 4.61 -8.88
N GLU A 212 -3.32 5.33 -8.00
CA GLU A 212 -4.75 5.24 -7.81
C GLU A 212 -5.46 6.38 -8.54
N ARG A 213 -6.57 6.03 -9.20
CA ARG A 213 -7.67 6.95 -9.52
C ARG A 213 -8.94 6.42 -8.88
N ILE A 214 -9.75 7.33 -8.35
CA ILE A 214 -11.12 7.03 -7.97
C ILE A 214 -12.01 7.90 -8.83
N ILE A 215 -12.99 7.28 -9.49
CA ILE A 215 -13.89 7.98 -10.40
C ILE A 215 -15.33 7.64 -10.05
N ASP A 216 -16.22 8.61 -10.21
CA ASP A 216 -17.66 8.41 -10.29
C ASP A 216 -18.02 8.29 -11.78
N ILE A 217 -18.62 7.17 -12.19
CA ILE A 217 -19.00 6.98 -13.59
C ILE A 217 -20.39 7.57 -13.92
N GLY A 218 -21.09 8.13 -12.92
CA GLY A 218 -22.40 8.77 -13.08
C GLY A 218 -23.59 7.81 -13.16
N GLU A 219 -23.34 6.51 -13.10
CA GLU A 219 -24.34 5.44 -13.19
C GLU A 219 -23.86 4.19 -12.41
N PRO A 220 -24.76 3.24 -12.11
CA PRO A 220 -24.38 2.02 -11.38
C PRO A 220 -23.24 1.25 -12.07
N ALA A 221 -22.07 1.25 -11.44
CA ALA A 221 -20.89 0.54 -11.90
C ALA A 221 -20.92 -0.94 -11.49
N GLY A 222 -21.43 -1.21 -10.28
CA GLY A 222 -21.38 -2.53 -9.69
C GLY A 222 -21.88 -2.57 -8.26
N THR A 223 -21.51 -3.63 -7.56
CA THR A 223 -21.78 -3.83 -6.14
C THR A 223 -20.51 -3.78 -5.30
N ILE A 224 -20.65 -3.24 -4.10
CA ILE A 224 -19.59 -3.16 -3.10
C ILE A 224 -19.26 -4.57 -2.59
N LYS A 225 -17.99 -4.82 -2.26
CA LYS A 225 -17.53 -6.12 -1.70
C LYS A 225 -18.47 -6.57 -0.55
N PRO A 226 -19.04 -7.78 -0.60
CA PRO A 226 -20.02 -8.24 0.38
C PRO A 226 -19.53 -8.21 1.83
N SER A 227 -18.23 -8.42 2.05
CA SER A 227 -17.65 -8.44 3.40
C SER A 227 -17.46 -7.05 4.04
N ILE A 228 -17.87 -5.96 3.39
CA ILE A 228 -17.80 -4.62 3.98
C ILE A 228 -19.04 -4.43 4.87
N PRO A 229 -18.88 -4.16 6.18
CA PRO A 229 -20.01 -3.95 7.08
C PRO A 229 -20.94 -2.84 6.58
N ASP A 230 -22.25 -3.02 6.83
CA ASP A 230 -23.33 -2.05 6.60
C ASP A 230 -23.64 -1.70 5.12
N ILE A 231 -22.65 -1.76 4.22
CA ILE A 231 -22.79 -1.32 2.82
C ILE A 231 -22.39 -2.39 1.80
N GLY A 232 -21.89 -3.54 2.24
CA GLY A 232 -21.52 -4.66 1.37
C GLY A 232 -22.69 -5.15 0.51
N GLY A 233 -22.41 -5.48 -0.76
CA GLY A 233 -23.42 -5.94 -1.71
C GLY A 233 -24.32 -4.85 -2.30
N THR A 234 -24.30 -3.63 -1.76
CA THR A 234 -25.10 -2.51 -2.29
C THR A 234 -24.50 -1.96 -3.59
N SER A 235 -25.33 -1.32 -4.40
CA SER A 235 -24.91 -0.72 -5.67
C SER A 235 -24.05 0.54 -5.46
N THR A 236 -23.08 0.78 -6.35
CA THR A 236 -22.21 1.96 -6.35
C THR A 236 -21.89 2.44 -7.76
N ASN A 237 -21.67 3.74 -7.91
CA ASN A 237 -21.20 4.38 -9.14
C ASN A 237 -19.69 4.65 -9.11
N TYR A 238 -19.04 4.37 -7.98
CA TYR A 238 -17.62 4.64 -7.78
C TYR A 238 -16.78 3.43 -8.11
N ILE A 239 -15.71 3.64 -8.88
CA ILE A 239 -14.71 2.62 -9.16
C ILE A 239 -13.33 3.13 -8.76
N ARG A 240 -12.53 2.21 -8.24
CA ARG A 240 -11.09 2.41 -8.03
C ARG A 240 -10.34 1.83 -9.20
N ILE A 241 -9.35 2.54 -9.71
CA ILE A 241 -8.45 2.12 -10.78
C ILE A 241 -7.04 2.17 -10.23
N ILE A 242 -6.31 1.07 -10.35
CA ILE A 242 -4.93 0.96 -9.91
C ILE A 242 -4.06 0.63 -11.11
N THR A 243 -3.03 1.45 -11.35
CA THR A 243 -2.03 1.23 -12.40
C THR A 243 -0.63 1.13 -11.82
N ASP A 244 0.28 0.50 -12.56
CA ASP A 244 1.71 0.56 -12.26
C ASP A 244 2.33 1.92 -12.68
N LYS A 245 3.63 2.09 -12.42
CA LYS A 245 4.42 3.27 -12.80
C LYS A 245 4.52 3.54 -14.31
N ALA A 246 4.15 2.58 -15.15
CA ALA A 246 4.07 2.75 -16.60
C ALA A 246 2.61 2.95 -17.06
N GLY A 247 1.66 3.13 -16.13
CA GLY A 247 0.25 3.30 -16.44
C GLY A 247 -0.43 2.03 -16.96
N ASN A 248 0.14 0.83 -16.77
CA ASN A 248 -0.57 -0.40 -17.08
C ASN A 248 -1.55 -0.75 -15.97
N LEU A 249 -2.75 -1.21 -16.34
CA LEU A 249 -3.77 -1.64 -15.40
C LEU A 249 -3.26 -2.79 -14.54
N ILE A 250 -3.27 -2.61 -13.23
CA ILE A 250 -3.08 -3.68 -12.25
C ILE A 250 -4.44 -4.29 -11.92
N THR A 251 -5.39 -3.45 -11.48
CA THR A 251 -6.76 -3.88 -11.18
C THR A 251 -7.71 -2.68 -11.21
N THR A 252 -9.00 -2.95 -11.30
CA THR A 252 -10.06 -1.98 -11.07
C THR A 252 -11.27 -2.69 -10.50
N TYR A 253 -12.01 -2.01 -9.61
CA TYR A 253 -13.19 -2.59 -8.98
C TYR A 253 -14.15 -1.54 -8.41
N PRO A 254 -15.44 -1.88 -8.26
CA PRO A 254 -16.41 -1.03 -7.57
C PRO A 254 -16.06 -0.85 -6.09
N ILE A 255 -16.21 0.37 -5.58
CA ILE A 255 -15.94 0.73 -4.19
C ILE A 255 -17.10 1.54 -3.60
N PRO A 256 -17.21 1.64 -2.26
CA PRO A 256 -18.06 2.64 -1.63
C PRO A 256 -17.76 4.05 -2.13
N LYS A 257 -18.72 4.95 -1.97
CA LYS A 257 -18.45 6.38 -2.08
C LYS A 257 -17.30 6.75 -1.12
N PRO A 258 -16.25 7.44 -1.60
CA PRO A 258 -15.09 7.84 -0.78
C PRO A 258 -15.45 8.78 0.38
#